data_AF-A0A3P6AMP4-F1
#
_entry.id   AF-A0A3P6AMP4-F1
#
_cell.length_a   1.000
_cell.length_b   1.000
_cell.length_c   1.000
_cell.angle_alpha   90.00
_cell.angle_beta   90.00
_cell.angle_gamma   90.00
#
_symmetry.space_group_name_H-M   'P 1'
#
loop_
_entity.id
_entity.type
_entity.pdbx_description
1 polymer ?
#
loop_
_entity_poly.entity_id
_entity_poly.type
_entity_poly.pdbx_seq_one_letter_code
_entity_poly.pdbx_strand_id
1 'polypeptide(L)'
;MAETLAVITAINFALSHGLDAVSILSDSQILMNTIKKRENKLKIFGVLRDIYSLLPSFKSISFSFINRTANVWADNVAKQTLWALNNV
;
A
#
# COMPACT_ATOMS: atom_id res chain seq x y z
N MET A 1 -3.07 6.63 -7.53
CA MET A 1 -2.15 7.39 -6.67
C MET A 1 -2.49 7.18 -5.19
N ALA A 2 -3.74 7.38 -4.77
CA ALA A 2 -4.18 7.13 -3.38
C ALA A 2 -3.86 5.71 -2.86
N GLU A 3 -4.18 4.66 -3.63
CA GLU A 3 -3.86 3.27 -3.24
C GLU A 3 -2.36 3.03 -3.06
N THR A 4 -1.54 3.59 -3.95
CA THR A 4 -0.07 3.51 -3.86
C THR A 4 0.44 4.25 -2.63
N LEU A 5 -0.14 5.41 -2.32
CA LEU A 5 0.17 6.17 -1.12
C LEU A 5 -0.21 5.38 0.15
N ALA A 6 -1.38 4.74 0.16
CA ALA A 6 -1.82 3.90 1.26
C ALA A 6 -0.84 2.73 1.52
N VAL A 7 -0.34 2.10 0.46
CA VAL A 7 0.68 1.03 0.57
C VAL A 7 1.98 1.55 1.16
N ILE A 8 2.52 2.67 0.68
CA ILE A 8 3.77 3.20 1.25
C ILE A 8 3.59 3.69 2.69
N THR A 9 2.43 4.24 3.05
CA THR A 9 2.13 4.59 4.45
C THR A 9 2.08 3.36 5.34
N ALA A 10 1.49 2.25 4.87
CA ALA A 10 1.47 0.99 5.61
C ALA A 10 2.89 0.40 5.80
N ILE A 11 3.74 0.50 4.78
CA ILE A 11 5.15 0.08 4.86
C ILE A 11 5.91 0.92 5.88
N ASN A 12 5.81 2.25 5.82
CA ASN A 12 6.47 3.14 6.78
C ASN A 12 5.97 2.91 8.21
N PHE A 13 4.66 2.70 8.37
CA PHE A 13 4.07 2.34 9.65
C PHE A 13 4.72 1.06 10.19
N ALA A 14 4.78 -0.01 9.39
CA ALA A 14 5.39 -1.26 9.81
C ALA A 14 6.86 -1.10 10.22
N LEU A 15 7.65 -0.36 9.44
CA LEU A 15 9.06 -0.09 9.76
C LEU A 15 9.21 0.71 11.07
N SER A 16 8.39 1.74 11.26
CA SER A 16 8.43 2.56 12.49
C SER A 16 8.06 1.77 13.76
N HIS A 17 7.34 0.66 13.60
CA HIS A 17 6.95 -0.24 14.70
C HIS A 17 7.87 -1.46 14.82
N GLY A 18 8.96 -1.54 14.05
CA GLY A 18 9.91 -2.64 14.10
C GLY A 18 9.34 -3.96 13.57
N LEU A 19 8.29 -3.93 12.76
CA LEU A 19 7.74 -5.13 12.12
C LEU A 19 8.65 -5.55 10.95
N ASP A 20 9.25 -6.72 11.06
CA ASP A 20 10.21 -7.24 10.09
C ASP A 20 9.60 -8.28 9.12
N ALA A 21 8.41 -8.79 9.42
CA ALA A 21 7.64 -9.71 8.59
C ALA A 21 6.20 -9.21 8.39
N VAL A 22 5.83 -8.84 7.16
CA VAL A 22 4.50 -8.25 6.88
C VAL A 22 3.85 -8.75 5.60
N SER A 23 2.52 -8.73 5.59
CA SER A 23 1.69 -9.01 4.41
C SER A 23 0.82 -7.80 4.11
N ILE A 24 1.06 -7.15 2.98
CA ILE A 24 0.28 -6.01 2.51
C ILE A 24 -0.87 -6.53 1.64
N LEU A 25 -2.10 -6.22 2.05
CA LEU A 25 -3.33 -6.60 1.37
C LEU A 25 -3.98 -5.37 0.73
N SER A 26 -4.45 -5.51 -0.51
CA SER A 26 -5.15 -4.43 -1.22
C SER A 26 -6.16 -4.99 -2.20
N ASP A 27 -7.26 -4.27 -2.42
CA ASP A 27 -8.23 -4.54 -3.49
C ASP A 27 -7.82 -3.96 -4.85
N SER A 28 -6.62 -3.38 -4.96
CA SER A 28 -6.06 -2.96 -6.24
C SER A 28 -5.22 -4.06 -6.87
N GLN A 29 -5.85 -4.91 -7.69
CA GLN A 29 -5.15 -5.99 -8.39
C GLN A 29 -4.01 -5.46 -9.27
N ILE A 30 -4.23 -4.32 -9.92
CA ILE A 30 -3.24 -3.68 -10.79
C ILE A 30 -2.00 -3.29 -9.97
N LEU A 31 -2.18 -2.64 -8.82
CA LEU A 31 -1.07 -2.20 -7.97
C LEU A 31 -0.30 -3.40 -7.41
N MET A 32 -1.00 -4.39 -6.87
CA MET A 32 -0.37 -5.60 -6.32
C MET A 32 0.46 -6.32 -7.38
N ASN A 33 -0.05 -6.45 -8.60
CA ASN A 33 0.68 -7.05 -9.71
C ASN A 33 1.88 -6.21 -10.14
N THR A 34 1.73 -4.89 -10.24
CA THR A 34 2.81 -3.97 -10.60
C THR A 34 3.96 -4.02 -9.58
N ILE A 35 3.65 -4.06 -8.27
CA ILE A 35 4.67 -4.21 -7.22
C ILE A 35 5.37 -5.56 -7.33
N LYS A 36 4.63 -6.66 -7.43
CA LYS A 36 5.19 -8.02 -7.55
C LYS A 36 6.13 -8.18 -8.74
N LYS A 37 5.74 -7.63 -9.89
CA LYS A 37 6.53 -7.71 -11.13
C LYS A 37 7.66 -6.70 -11.20
N ARG A 38 7.80 -5.81 -10.20
CA ARG A 38 8.72 -4.67 -10.21
C ARG A 38 8.57 -3.80 -11.47
N GLU A 39 7.32 -3.64 -11.93
CA GLU A 39 7.00 -2.85 -13.11
C GLU A 39 6.99 -1.36 -12.79
N ASN A 40 7.58 -0.56 -13.68
CA ASN A 40 7.64 0.89 -13.53
C ASN A 40 6.54 1.56 -14.35
N LYS A 41 5.40 1.84 -13.71
CA LYS A 41 4.33 2.64 -14.34
C LYS A 41 4.58 4.13 -14.14
N LEU A 42 4.75 4.86 -15.25
CA LEU A 42 5.12 6.28 -15.30
C LEU A 42 4.30 7.18 -14.34
N LYS A 43 2.99 6.96 -14.21
CA LYS A 43 2.09 7.78 -13.37
C LYS A 43 2.37 7.70 -11.86
N ILE A 44 2.99 6.62 -11.37
CA ILE A 44 3.26 6.41 -9.93
C ILE A 44 4.72 6.01 -9.68
N PHE A 45 5.60 6.31 -10.63
CA PHE A 45 6.98 5.85 -10.65
C PHE A 45 7.76 6.26 -9.40
N GLY A 46 7.59 7.51 -8.93
CA GLY A 46 8.26 8.00 -7.72
C GLY A 46 7.94 7.15 -6.49
N VAL A 47 6.65 6.98 -6.18
CA VAL A 47 6.21 6.22 -5.00
C VAL A 47 6.54 4.73 -5.11
N LEU A 48 6.48 4.14 -6.32
CA LEU A 48 6.92 2.76 -6.52
C LEU A 48 8.41 2.59 -6.23
N ARG A 49 9.24 3.55 -6.63
CA ARG A 49 10.68 3.54 -6.34
C ARG A 49 10.93 3.59 -4.84
N ASP A 50 10.19 4.43 -4.12
CA ASP A 50 10.30 4.52 -2.66
C ASP A 50 9.90 3.18 -2.01
N ILE A 51 8.78 2.58 -2.42
CA ILE A 51 8.36 1.24 -1.97
C ILE A 51 9.51 0.24 -2.18
N TYR A 52 10.07 0.17 -3.39
CA TYR A 52 11.13 -0.77 -3.71
C TYR A 52 12.41 -0.54 -2.90
N SER A 53 12.71 0.71 -2.54
CA SER A 53 13.85 1.06 -1.70
C SER A 53 13.71 0.59 -0.25
N LEU A 54 12.46 0.46 0.22
CA LEU A 54 12.13 0.08 1.60
C LEU A 54 11.97 -1.45 1.79
N LEU A 55 11.67 -2.20 0.71
CA LEU A 55 11.50 -3.66 0.80
C LEU A 55 12.68 -4.41 1.45
N PRO A 56 13.96 -4.05 1.19
CA PRO A 56 15.10 -4.74 1.79
C PRO A 56 15.18 -4.62 3.33
N SER A 57 14.45 -3.69 3.93
CA SER A 57 14.39 -3.52 5.39
C SER A 57 13.55 -4.59 6.09
N PHE A 58 12.76 -5.37 5.35
CA PHE A 58 11.97 -6.48 5.88
C PHE A 58 12.72 -7.80 5.73
N LYS A 59 12.64 -8.66 6.75
CA LYS A 59 13.03 -10.08 6.62
C LYS A 59 12.08 -10.82 5.68
N SER A 60 10.80 -10.45 5.70
CA SER A 60 9.78 -11.02 4.82
C SER A 60 8.70 -9.98 4.51
N ILE A 61 8.41 -9.76 3.24
CA ILE A 61 7.29 -8.92 2.83
C ILE A 61 6.58 -9.54 1.64
N SER A 62 5.25 -9.62 1.74
CA SER A 62 4.39 -10.10 0.66
C SER A 62 3.31 -9.07 0.31
N PHE A 63 2.86 -9.13 -0.93
CA PHE A 63 1.78 -8.29 -1.45
C PHE A 63 0.69 -9.22 -1.96
N SER A 64 -0.58 -8.97 -1.65
CA SER A 64 -1.68 -9.82 -2.10
C SER A 64 -2.91 -9.01 -2.46
N PHE A 65 -3.49 -9.36 -3.60
CA PHE A 65 -4.81 -8.86 -3.96
C PHE A 65 -5.87 -9.58 -3.12
N ILE A 66 -6.82 -8.82 -2.59
CA ILE A 66 -8.01 -9.33 -1.92
C ILE A 66 -9.27 -8.70 -2.54
N ASN A 67 -10.40 -9.40 -2.51
CA ASN A 67 -11.66 -8.82 -2.97
C ASN A 67 -12.01 -7.59 -2.12
N ARG A 68 -12.66 -6.59 -2.74
CA ARG A 68 -13.11 -5.37 -2.04
C ARG A 68 -14.00 -5.67 -0.82
N THR A 69 -14.81 -6.72 -0.89
CA THR A 69 -15.62 -7.21 0.23
C THR A 69 -14.81 -7.74 1.42
N ALA A 70 -13.55 -8.12 1.20
CA ALA A 70 -12.60 -8.48 2.24
C ALA A 70 -11.74 -7.28 2.70
N ASN A 71 -11.74 -6.17 1.95
CA ASN A 71 -10.98 -4.95 2.26
C ASN A 71 -11.84 -3.82 2.90
N VAL A 72 -13.01 -4.18 3.43
CA VAL A 72 -14.02 -3.20 3.91
C VAL A 72 -13.48 -2.27 4.99
N TRP A 73 -12.62 -2.78 5.88
CA TRP A 73 -12.02 -1.98 6.94
C TRP A 73 -11.13 -0.85 6.38
N ALA A 74 -10.22 -1.17 5.47
CA ALA A 74 -9.34 -0.18 4.87
C ALA A 74 -10.12 0.82 3.99
N ASP A 75 -11.10 0.34 3.23
CA ASP A 75 -11.99 1.18 2.40
C ASP A 75 -12.81 2.15 3.26
N ASN A 76 -13.33 1.69 4.42
CA ASN A 76 -14.06 2.53 5.36
C ASN A 76 -13.16 3.61 5.98
N VAL A 77 -11.94 3.26 6.40
CA VAL A 77 -10.99 4.24 6.93
C VAL A 77 -10.64 5.29 5.88
N ALA A 78 -10.39 4.87 4.63
CA ALA A 78 -10.13 5.80 3.54
C ALA A 78 -11.31 6.75 3.28
N LYS A 79 -12.55 6.24 3.30
CA LYS A 79 -13.77 7.05 3.16
C LYS A 79 -13.95 8.04 4.30
N GLN A 80 -13.72 7.62 5.55
CA GLN A 80 -13.80 8.51 6.71
C GLN A 80 -12.81 9.66 6.60
N THR A 81 -11.57 9.38 6.19
CA THR A 81 -10.57 10.43 5.96
C THR A 81 -10.96 11.38 4.83
N LEU A 82 -11.52 10.86 3.73
CA LEU A 82 -12.03 11.70 2.64
C LEU A 82 -13.18 12.61 3.09
N TRP A 83 -14.12 12.09 3.88
CA TRP A 83 -15.20 12.92 4.45
C TRP A 83 -14.65 13.98 5.40
N ALA A 84 -13.70 13.63 6.26
CA ALA A 84 -13.08 14.58 7.17
C ALA A 84 -12.36 15.71 6.43
N LEU A 85 -11.66 15.41 5.33
CA LEU A 85 -10.96 16.42 4.51
C LEU A 85 -11.91 17.32 3.72
N ASN A 86 -13.06 16.80 3.28
CA ASN A 86 -14.04 17.56 2.49
C ASN A 86 -14.98 18.43 3.34
N ASN A 87 -15.00 18.21 4.67
CA ASN A 87 -15.80 18.95 5.63
C ASN A 87 -14.98 20.05 6.36
N VAL A 88 -13.77 20.34 5.89
CA VAL A 88 -12.88 21.44 6.32
C VAL A 88 -12.84 22.47 5.21
#